data_AF-A0A133PRR9-F1
#
_entry.id   AF-A0A133PRR9-F1
#
_cell.length_a   1.000
_cell.length_b   1.000
_cell.length_c   1.000
_cell.angle_alpha   90.00
_cell.angle_beta   90.00
_cell.angle_gamma   90.00
#
_symmetry.space_group_name_H-M   'P 1'
#
loop_
_entity.id
_entity.type
_entity.pdbx_description
1 polymer ?
#
loop_
_entity_poly.entity_id
_entity_poly.type
_entity_poly.pdbx_seq_one_letter_code
_entity_poly.pdbx_strand_id
1 'polypeptide(L)'
;LELPSPFFSIDPDILKNIANAFDKIVLLKKNVIGNDAKIKELEQNIFNEFIKHFSLSDREVALIEDTMLFDLGLFRDGHNSIGFRRTQLSENRTYAETLYNDINSFLLSSDIKASATIYDVQLNDPLNLVILHFGKEVKEIEIKNITELRKQLQEINKYTVQKKMHSIYVQKYLKYYDKDTVYLIKPNQKRFWTRTQAMEDASSLIADIINMAK
;
A
#
# COMPACT_ATOMS: atom_id res chain seq x y z
N LEU A 1 -15.94 -25.71 16.66
CA LEU A 1 -14.53 -25.30 16.81
C LEU A 1 -14.55 -23.90 17.37
N GLU A 2 -14.40 -23.76 18.69
CA GLU A 2 -14.14 -22.46 19.28
C GLU A 2 -12.70 -22.11 18.94
N LEU A 3 -12.50 -20.99 18.24
CA LEU A 3 -11.17 -20.49 18.01
C LEU A 3 -10.60 -20.07 19.37
N PRO A 4 -9.39 -20.50 19.72
CA PRO A 4 -8.74 -20.08 20.95
C PRO A 4 -8.65 -18.54 20.98
N SER A 5 -9.06 -17.93 22.10
CA SER A 5 -9.04 -16.47 22.24
C SER A 5 -7.61 -15.96 22.06
N PRO A 6 -7.32 -15.01 21.15
CA PRO A 6 -5.95 -14.50 21.00
C PRO A 6 -5.48 -13.71 22.25
N PHE A 7 -6.33 -13.50 23.25
CA PHE A 7 -6.09 -12.69 24.44
C PHE A 7 -5.82 -13.49 25.72
N PHE A 8 -5.18 -14.67 25.63
CA PHE A 8 -4.95 -15.54 26.81
C PHE A 8 -4.14 -14.90 27.95
N SER A 9 -3.31 -13.89 27.65
CA SER A 9 -2.50 -13.17 28.64
C SER A 9 -2.28 -11.73 28.20
N ILE A 10 -3.31 -10.89 28.31
CA ILE A 10 -3.18 -9.46 28.06
C ILE A 10 -2.58 -8.75 29.28
N ASP A 11 -1.62 -7.86 29.03
CA ASP A 11 -1.05 -7.00 30.07
C ASP A 11 -2.18 -6.16 30.72
N PRO A 12 -2.28 -6.10 32.05
CA PRO A 12 -3.33 -5.35 32.74
C PRO A 12 -3.39 -3.86 32.36
N ASP A 13 -2.24 -3.23 32.10
CA ASP A 13 -2.18 -1.82 31.70
C ASP A 13 -2.67 -1.64 30.27
N ILE A 14 -2.31 -2.53 29.35
CA ILE A 14 -2.84 -2.56 27.97
C ILE A 14 -4.37 -2.72 28.00
N LEU A 15 -4.87 -3.69 28.76
CA LEU A 15 -6.31 -3.92 28.89
C LEU A 15 -7.04 -2.69 29.45
N LYS A 16 -6.47 -2.06 30.48
CA LYS A 16 -6.99 -0.83 31.07
C LYS A 16 -7.01 0.31 30.06
N ASN A 17 -5.97 0.48 29.24
CA ASN A 17 -5.91 1.50 28.20
C ASN A 17 -7.00 1.30 27.14
N ILE A 18 -7.16 0.06 26.67
CA ILE A 18 -8.18 -0.33 25.68
C ILE A 18 -9.58 -0.07 26.24
N ALA A 19 -9.87 -0.55 27.46
CA ALA A 19 -11.17 -0.37 28.10
C ALA A 19 -11.52 1.11 28.28
N ASN A 20 -10.57 1.91 28.79
CA ASN A 20 -10.76 3.35 28.96
C ASN A 20 -11.03 4.08 27.63
N ALA A 21 -10.34 3.70 26.55
CA ALA A 21 -10.56 4.28 25.24
C ALA A 21 -11.92 3.88 24.67
N PHE A 22 -12.31 2.61 24.82
CA PHE A 22 -13.60 2.09 24.39
C PHE A 22 -14.77 2.76 25.12
N ASP A 23 -14.70 2.90 26.45
CA ASP A 23 -15.73 3.57 27.24
C ASP A 23 -15.91 5.03 26.81
N LYS A 24 -14.81 5.74 26.51
CA LYS A 24 -14.87 7.09 25.94
C LYS A 24 -15.55 7.12 24.57
N ILE A 25 -15.28 6.15 23.69
CA ILE A 25 -15.96 6.03 22.40
C ILE A 25 -17.46 5.83 22.61
N VAL A 26 -17.87 4.95 23.52
CA VAL A 26 -19.29 4.69 23.83
C VAL A 26 -19.98 5.94 24.34
N LEU A 27 -19.33 6.72 25.21
CA LEU A 27 -19.87 8.00 25.69
C LEU A 27 -20.00 9.02 24.55
N LEU A 28 -18.99 9.13 23.69
CA LEU A 28 -19.03 10.05 22.54
C LEU A 28 -20.13 9.69 21.54
N LYS A 29 -20.36 8.40 21.26
CA LYS A 29 -21.41 7.94 20.35
C LYS A 29 -22.82 8.11 20.91
N LYS A 30 -22.99 8.26 22.23
CA LYS A 30 -24.29 8.57 22.86
C LYS A 30 -24.68 10.04 22.71
N ASN A 31 -23.72 10.94 22.47
CA ASN A 31 -23.99 12.35 22.24
C ASN A 31 -24.50 12.56 20.80
N VAL A 32 -25.55 13.36 20.63
CA VAL A 32 -26.19 13.65 19.33
C VAL A 32 -25.24 14.35 18.36
N ILE A 33 -24.28 15.12 18.90
CA ILE A 33 -23.20 15.75 18.12
C ILE A 33 -22.00 14.81 18.20
N GLY A 34 -21.92 13.86 17.27
CA GLY A 34 -20.77 12.96 17.15
C GLY A 34 -19.47 13.74 16.93
N ASN A 35 -18.41 13.38 17.65
CA ASN A 35 -17.07 13.90 17.42
C ASN A 35 -16.22 12.83 16.72
N ASP A 36 -16.45 12.66 15.41
CA ASP A 36 -15.82 11.61 14.60
C ASP A 36 -14.28 11.68 14.62
N ALA A 37 -13.72 12.89 14.69
CA ALA A 37 -12.27 13.06 14.79
C ALA A 37 -11.72 12.47 16.10
N LYS A 38 -12.39 12.73 17.23
CA LYS A 38 -11.97 12.19 18.53
C LYS A 38 -12.19 10.68 18.64
N ILE A 39 -13.26 10.17 18.02
CA ILE A 39 -13.50 8.71 17.96
C ILE A 39 -12.35 8.04 17.20
N LYS A 40 -11.94 8.57 16.04
CA LYS A 40 -10.81 8.02 15.27
C LYS A 40 -9.50 8.03 16.05
N GLU A 41 -9.23 9.08 16.83
CA GLU A 41 -8.04 9.14 17.69
C GLU A 41 -8.07 8.04 18.76
N LEU A 42 -9.24 7.78 19.36
CA LEU A 42 -9.40 6.70 20.34
C LEU A 42 -9.30 5.31 19.70
N GLU A 43 -9.85 5.12 18.50
CA GLU A 43 -9.69 3.88 17.72
C GLU A 43 -8.21 3.62 17.39
N GLN A 44 -7.46 4.66 17.00
CA GLN A 44 -6.02 4.55 16.77
C GLN A 44 -5.27 4.19 18.06
N ASN A 45 -5.65 4.76 19.20
CA ASN A 45 -5.04 4.41 20.48
C ASN A 45 -5.25 2.92 20.82
N ILE A 46 -6.47 2.40 20.63
CA ILE A 46 -6.76 0.97 20.81
C ILE A 46 -5.89 0.13 19.87
N PHE A 47 -5.78 0.53 18.61
CA PHE A 47 -4.96 -0.19 17.63
C PHE A 47 -3.48 -0.21 18.05
N ASN A 48 -2.93 0.92 18.52
CA ASN A 48 -1.56 0.99 19.02
C ASN A 48 -1.32 0.07 20.24
N GLU A 49 -2.32 -0.09 21.12
CA GLU A 49 -2.24 -1.04 22.23
C GLU A 49 -2.24 -2.50 21.73
N PHE A 50 -2.98 -2.82 20.67
CA PHE A 50 -2.90 -4.14 20.02
C PHE A 50 -1.54 -4.39 19.36
N ILE A 51 -0.96 -3.38 18.70
CA ILE A 51 0.39 -3.47 18.12
C ILE A 51 1.40 -3.86 19.20
N LYS A 52 1.35 -3.21 20.37
CA LYS A 52 2.21 -3.54 21.51
C LYS A 52 1.95 -4.95 22.03
N HIS A 53 0.68 -5.29 22.26
CA HIS A 53 0.31 -6.58 22.86
C HIS A 53 0.77 -7.77 22.02
N PHE A 54 0.56 -7.70 20.71
CA PHE A 54 0.94 -8.77 19.78
C PHE A 54 2.36 -8.62 19.23
N SER A 55 3.09 -7.56 19.63
CA SER A 55 4.43 -7.25 19.11
C SER A 55 4.48 -7.23 17.57
N LEU A 56 3.46 -6.59 16.96
CA LEU A 56 3.30 -6.58 15.51
C LEU A 56 4.44 -5.79 14.86
N SER A 57 5.03 -6.38 13.82
CA SER A 57 6.00 -5.72 12.96
C SER A 57 5.35 -4.66 12.06
N ASP A 58 6.15 -3.74 11.55
CA ASP A 58 5.68 -2.72 10.59
C ASP A 58 5.02 -3.32 9.33
N ARG A 59 5.43 -4.54 8.94
CA ARG A 59 4.82 -5.30 7.85
C ARG A 59 3.44 -5.82 8.21
N GLU A 60 3.28 -6.41 9.39
CA GLU A 60 1.99 -6.90 9.87
C GLU A 60 1.00 -5.75 10.09
N VAL A 61 1.48 -4.61 10.60
CA VAL A 61 0.68 -3.38 10.72
C VAL A 61 0.21 -2.90 9.34
N ALA A 62 1.12 -2.83 8.36
CA ALA A 62 0.77 -2.44 6.99
C ALA A 62 -0.30 -3.36 6.37
N LEU A 63 -0.16 -4.67 6.59
CA LEU A 63 -1.11 -5.66 6.11
C LEU A 63 -2.50 -5.45 6.74
N ILE A 64 -2.56 -5.27 8.06
CA ILE A 64 -3.83 -5.03 8.77
C ILE A 64 -4.48 -3.73 8.29
N GLU A 65 -3.73 -2.64 8.23
CA GLU A 65 -4.24 -1.34 7.78
C GLU A 65 -4.77 -1.42 6.35
N ASP A 66 -3.99 -2.01 5.43
CA ASP A 66 -4.39 -2.15 4.03
C ASP A 66 -5.62 -3.05 3.88
N THR A 67 -5.70 -4.19 4.58
CA THR A 67 -6.87 -5.08 4.55
C THR A 67 -8.11 -4.38 5.10
N MET A 68 -8.00 -3.63 6.19
CA MET A 68 -9.13 -2.89 6.77
C MET A 68 -9.62 -1.78 5.84
N LEU A 69 -8.69 -1.06 5.20
CA LEU A 69 -9.00 0.10 4.36
C LEU A 69 -9.47 -0.28 2.96
N PHE A 70 -8.83 -1.26 2.33
CA PHE A 70 -9.02 -1.59 0.92
C PHE A 70 -9.86 -2.84 0.71
N ASP A 71 -9.54 -3.96 1.38
CA ASP A 71 -10.26 -5.22 1.15
C ASP A 71 -11.65 -5.20 1.80
N LEU A 72 -11.71 -4.90 3.10
CA LEU A 72 -12.99 -4.77 3.80
C LEU A 72 -13.75 -3.53 3.36
N GLY A 73 -13.05 -2.44 3.02
CA GLY A 73 -13.65 -1.26 2.40
C GLY A 73 -14.31 -1.60 1.06
N LEU A 74 -13.66 -2.38 0.20
CA LEU A 74 -14.23 -2.87 -1.05
C LEU A 74 -15.43 -3.79 -0.79
N PHE A 75 -15.33 -4.70 0.17
CA PHE A 75 -16.42 -5.60 0.53
C PHE A 75 -17.67 -4.85 1.01
N ARG A 76 -17.50 -3.82 1.85
CA ARG A 76 -18.59 -3.02 2.41
C ARG A 76 -19.17 -2.01 1.42
N ASP A 77 -18.29 -1.26 0.74
CA ASP A 77 -18.67 -0.05 0.00
C ASP A 77 -18.66 -0.26 -1.53
N GLY A 78 -18.23 -1.43 -2.00
CA GLY A 78 -18.17 -1.78 -3.43
C GLY A 78 -17.36 -0.77 -4.23
N HIS A 79 -17.92 -0.30 -5.35
CA HIS A 79 -17.29 0.72 -6.21
C HIS A 79 -17.09 2.09 -5.53
N ASN A 80 -17.76 2.36 -4.41
CA ASN A 80 -17.58 3.60 -3.65
C ASN A 80 -16.41 3.53 -2.65
N SER A 81 -15.76 2.37 -2.54
CA SER A 81 -14.57 2.19 -1.70
C SER A 81 -13.46 3.18 -2.03
N ILE A 82 -12.72 3.59 -1.01
CA ILE A 82 -11.56 4.47 -1.17
C ILE A 82 -10.49 3.88 -2.08
N GLY A 83 -10.47 2.55 -2.24
CA GLY A 83 -9.52 1.84 -3.10
C GLY A 83 -9.63 2.21 -4.58
N PHE A 84 -10.80 2.68 -5.05
CA PHE A 84 -11.00 3.13 -6.43
C PHE A 84 -10.67 4.61 -6.65
N ARG A 85 -10.39 5.37 -5.59
CA ARG A 85 -10.00 6.78 -5.72
C ARG A 85 -8.59 6.88 -6.31
N ARG A 86 -8.29 8.01 -6.93
CA ARG A 86 -6.94 8.29 -7.45
C ARG A 86 -5.89 8.23 -6.34
N THR A 87 -4.68 7.83 -6.73
CA THR A 87 -3.51 7.84 -5.85
C THR A 87 -3.02 9.28 -5.66
N GLN A 88 -2.58 9.61 -4.45
CA GLN A 88 -1.96 10.89 -4.12
C GLN A 88 -0.43 10.78 -4.16
N LEU A 89 0.26 11.90 -4.33
CA LEU A 89 1.73 11.94 -4.37
C LEU A 89 2.37 11.38 -3.08
N SER A 90 1.77 11.63 -1.92
CA SER A 90 2.21 11.05 -0.64
C SER A 90 2.11 9.53 -0.63
N GLU A 91 1.03 8.97 -1.18
CA GLU A 91 0.83 7.52 -1.28
C GLU A 91 1.83 6.88 -2.26
N ASN A 92 2.09 7.55 -3.40
CA ASN A 92 3.14 7.14 -4.34
C ASN A 92 4.52 7.13 -3.68
N ARG A 93 4.82 8.14 -2.85
CA ARG A 93 6.06 8.22 -2.09
C ARG A 93 6.15 7.05 -1.10
N THR A 94 5.13 6.84 -0.26
CA THR A 94 5.11 5.72 0.71
C THR A 94 5.28 4.37 0.03
N TYR A 95 4.61 4.17 -1.12
CA TYR A 95 4.77 2.97 -1.94
C TYR A 95 6.21 2.79 -2.41
N ALA A 96 6.77 3.81 -3.05
CA ALA A 96 8.12 3.75 -3.60
C ALA A 96 9.18 3.55 -2.50
N GLU A 97 9.03 4.22 -1.36
CA GLU A 97 9.89 4.04 -0.18
C GLU A 97 9.85 2.59 0.32
N THR A 98 8.66 2.04 0.51
CA THR A 98 8.49 0.63 0.92
C THR A 98 9.17 -0.32 -0.08
N LEU A 99 8.91 -0.11 -1.38
CA LEU A 99 9.43 -0.94 -2.46
C LEU A 99 10.97 -0.92 -2.53
N TYR A 100 11.58 0.26 -2.62
CA TYR A 100 13.02 0.35 -2.80
C TYR A 100 13.76 -0.02 -1.51
N ASN A 101 13.19 0.22 -0.32
CA ASN A 101 13.78 -0.21 0.95
C ASN A 101 13.83 -1.74 1.06
N ASP A 102 12.77 -2.43 0.66
CA ASP A 102 12.75 -3.90 0.63
C ASP A 102 13.79 -4.47 -0.33
N ILE A 103 13.89 -3.89 -1.53
CA ILE A 103 14.88 -4.27 -2.53
C ILE A 103 16.31 -3.98 -2.03
N ASN A 104 16.57 -2.81 -1.46
CA ASN A 104 17.90 -2.46 -0.95
C ASN A 104 18.29 -3.27 0.28
N SER A 105 17.32 -3.71 1.08
CA SER A 105 17.56 -4.65 2.17
C SER A 105 18.04 -6.00 1.62
N PHE A 106 17.44 -6.49 0.53
CA PHE A 106 17.93 -7.68 -0.16
C PHE A 106 19.32 -7.46 -0.78
N LEU A 107 19.57 -6.29 -1.38
CA LEU A 107 20.84 -5.92 -2.01
C LEU A 107 21.90 -5.36 -1.04
N LEU A 108 21.77 -5.60 0.27
CA LEU A 108 22.66 -5.04 1.29
C LEU A 108 24.14 -5.30 0.99
N SER A 109 24.48 -6.54 0.62
CA SER A 109 25.86 -6.98 0.31
C SER A 109 26.29 -6.75 -1.15
N SER A 110 25.44 -6.14 -1.98
CA SER A 110 25.73 -5.86 -3.38
C SER A 110 26.24 -4.43 -3.57
N ASP A 111 27.12 -4.23 -4.56
CA ASP A 111 27.53 -2.90 -5.05
C ASP A 111 26.41 -2.18 -5.82
N ILE A 112 25.33 -2.90 -6.15
CA ILE A 112 24.15 -2.36 -6.82
C ILE A 112 23.12 -1.96 -5.77
N LYS A 113 22.56 -0.75 -5.94
CA LYS A 113 21.52 -0.14 -5.13
C LYS A 113 20.36 0.30 -6.01
N ALA A 114 19.15 0.20 -5.49
CA ALA A 114 17.93 0.68 -6.11
C ALA A 114 17.61 2.11 -5.64
N SER A 115 17.10 2.92 -6.58
CA SER A 115 16.50 4.23 -6.34
C SER A 115 15.19 4.32 -7.13
N ALA A 116 14.30 5.25 -6.79
CA ALA A 116 12.97 5.32 -7.43
C ALA A 116 12.67 6.69 -8.03
N THR A 117 11.99 6.70 -9.17
CA THR A 117 11.29 7.88 -9.71
C THR A 117 9.78 7.65 -9.61
N ILE A 118 9.07 8.64 -9.09
CA ILE A 118 7.61 8.65 -9.03
C ILE A 118 7.05 9.84 -9.81
N TYR A 119 5.76 9.76 -10.14
CA TYR A 119 5.08 10.80 -10.90
C TYR A 119 3.87 11.36 -10.13
N ASP A 120 3.66 12.68 -10.26
CA ASP A 120 2.44 13.33 -9.75
C ASP A 120 1.29 13.16 -10.75
N VAL A 121 0.53 12.08 -10.58
CA VAL A 121 -0.60 11.70 -11.43
C VAL A 121 -1.87 12.46 -11.10
N GLN A 122 -2.58 12.89 -12.14
CA GLN A 122 -3.82 13.66 -12.03
C GLN A 122 -5.05 12.76 -12.13
N LEU A 123 -6.23 13.31 -11.87
CA LEU A 123 -7.49 12.56 -11.87
C LEU A 123 -7.82 11.91 -13.23
N ASN A 124 -7.40 12.51 -14.33
CA ASN A 124 -7.63 12.03 -15.69
C ASN A 124 -6.53 11.09 -16.21
N ASP A 125 -5.51 10.79 -15.39
CA ASP A 125 -4.46 9.84 -15.72
C ASP A 125 -4.91 8.43 -15.35
N PRO A 126 -5.12 7.52 -16.33
CA PRO A 126 -5.71 6.21 -16.07
C PRO A 126 -4.73 5.24 -15.39
N LEU A 127 -3.43 5.44 -15.64
CA LEU A 127 -2.34 4.64 -15.11
C LEU A 127 -1.43 5.52 -14.27
N ASN A 128 -0.73 4.88 -13.35
CA ASN A 128 0.31 5.44 -12.52
C ASN A 128 1.59 4.62 -12.71
N LEU A 129 2.73 5.22 -12.38
CA LEU A 129 4.05 4.69 -12.73
C LEU A 129 5.03 4.93 -11.58
N VAL A 130 5.74 3.86 -11.22
CA VAL A 130 6.95 3.91 -10.39
C VAL A 130 8.07 3.25 -11.18
N ILE A 131 9.21 3.93 -11.28
CA ILE A 131 10.39 3.44 -11.98
C ILE A 131 11.47 3.19 -10.93
N LEU A 132 12.06 2.00 -10.95
CA LEU A 132 13.26 1.69 -10.20
C LEU A 132 14.48 1.81 -11.10
N HIS A 133 15.53 2.46 -10.59
CA HIS A 133 16.84 2.56 -11.23
C HIS A 133 17.86 1.86 -10.36
N PHE A 134 18.60 0.93 -10.96
CA PHE A 134 19.69 0.20 -10.34
C PHE A 134 21.02 0.87 -10.69
N GLY A 135 21.83 1.18 -9.68
CA GLY A 135 23.10 1.88 -9.84
C GLY A 135 24.02 1.68 -8.64
N LYS A 136 25.10 2.45 -8.52
CA LYS A 136 26.06 2.28 -7.42
C LYS A 136 25.67 2.97 -6.11
N GLU A 137 24.80 3.97 -6.20
CA GLU A 137 24.44 4.83 -5.07
C GLU A 137 22.92 4.90 -4.92
N VAL A 138 22.47 4.97 -3.66
CA VAL A 138 21.06 5.27 -3.35
C VAL A 138 20.84 6.76 -3.56
N LYS A 139 19.89 7.09 -4.45
CA LYS A 139 19.43 8.46 -4.66
C LYS A 139 18.10 8.67 -3.95
N GLU A 140 17.82 9.90 -3.56
CA GLU A 140 16.49 10.29 -3.10
C GLU A 140 15.44 10.04 -4.19
N ILE A 141 14.20 9.83 -3.77
CA ILE A 141 13.09 9.65 -4.71
C ILE A 141 12.92 10.89 -5.57
N GLU A 142 13.11 10.71 -6.86
CA GLU A 142 12.89 11.76 -7.85
C GLU A 142 11.40 11.88 -8.16
N ILE A 143 10.85 13.10 -8.06
CA ILE A 143 9.45 13.37 -8.43
C ILE A 143 9.43 14.06 -9.80
N LYS A 144 8.73 13.47 -10.76
CA LYS A 144 8.54 14.02 -12.10
C LYS A 144 7.09 14.36 -12.40
N ASN A 145 6.90 15.24 -13.37
CA ASN A 145 5.58 15.50 -13.93
C ASN A 145 5.24 14.46 -15.01
N ILE A 146 4.01 13.94 -14.99
CA ILE A 146 3.55 12.90 -15.92
C ILE A 146 3.28 13.40 -17.35
N THR A 147 3.30 14.72 -17.59
CA THR A 147 2.83 15.35 -18.84
C THR A 147 3.43 14.74 -20.11
N GLU A 148 4.72 14.42 -20.12
CA GLU A 148 5.42 13.86 -21.29
C GLU A 148 5.09 12.38 -21.55
N LEU A 149 4.63 11.66 -20.53
CA LEU A 149 4.29 10.23 -20.59
C LEU A 149 2.79 9.97 -20.69
N ARG A 150 1.96 11.00 -20.47
CA ARG A 150 0.49 10.88 -20.40
C ARG A 150 -0.10 10.21 -21.64
N LYS A 151 0.32 10.62 -22.84
CA LYS A 151 -0.20 10.03 -24.09
C LYS A 151 0.15 8.54 -24.19
N GLN A 152 1.39 8.18 -23.88
CA GLN A 152 1.90 6.83 -23.94
C GLN A 152 1.18 5.93 -22.91
N LEU A 153 0.99 6.42 -21.68
CA LEU A 153 0.23 5.70 -20.64
C LEU A 153 -1.25 5.54 -21.02
N GLN A 154 -1.86 6.53 -21.66
CA GLN A 154 -3.23 6.40 -22.18
C GLN A 154 -3.34 5.35 -23.29
N GLU A 155 -2.35 5.28 -24.19
CA GLU A 155 -2.30 4.22 -25.21
C GLU A 155 -2.10 2.84 -24.59
N ILE A 156 -1.17 2.70 -23.64
CA ILE A 156 -0.94 1.45 -22.90
C ILE A 156 -2.24 1.00 -22.20
N ASN A 157 -2.97 1.92 -21.57
CA ASN A 157 -4.19 1.61 -20.83
C ASN A 157 -5.22 0.85 -21.68
N LYS A 158 -5.34 1.17 -22.97
CA LYS A 158 -6.26 0.50 -23.91
C LYS A 158 -6.03 -1.02 -24.00
N TYR A 159 -4.82 -1.49 -23.71
CA TYR A 159 -4.44 -2.90 -23.78
C TYR A 159 -4.43 -3.60 -22.40
N THR A 160 -4.50 -2.82 -21.31
CA THR A 160 -4.46 -3.35 -19.94
C THR A 160 -5.81 -3.89 -19.47
N VAL A 161 -6.93 -3.30 -19.94
CA VAL A 161 -8.28 -3.77 -19.65
C VAL A 161 -8.70 -4.78 -20.72
N GLN A 162 -9.01 -6.01 -20.34
CA GLN A 162 -9.47 -7.05 -21.27
C GLN A 162 -10.79 -7.64 -20.80
N LYS A 163 -11.84 -7.52 -21.63
CA LYS A 163 -13.09 -8.26 -21.42
C LYS A 163 -12.85 -9.73 -21.76
N LYS A 164 -12.91 -10.60 -20.76
CA LYS A 164 -12.78 -12.06 -20.93
C LYS A 164 -14.13 -12.73 -21.18
N MET A 165 -15.19 -12.24 -20.54
CA MET A 165 -16.55 -12.77 -20.69
C MET A 165 -17.59 -11.66 -20.49
N HIS A 166 -18.89 -11.96 -20.59
CA HIS A 166 -19.98 -10.96 -20.63
C HIS A 166 -19.92 -9.95 -19.45
N SER A 167 -19.43 -10.38 -18.28
CA SER A 167 -19.27 -9.58 -17.06
C SER A 167 -17.88 -9.65 -16.41
N ILE A 168 -16.92 -10.34 -17.03
CA ILE A 168 -15.59 -10.56 -16.45
C ILE A 168 -14.57 -9.70 -17.18
N TYR A 169 -13.98 -8.77 -16.44
CA TYR A 169 -12.92 -7.88 -16.91
C TYR A 169 -11.63 -8.21 -16.15
N VAL A 170 -10.53 -8.31 -16.90
CA VAL A 170 -9.19 -8.48 -16.34
C VAL A 170 -8.44 -7.18 -16.52
N GLN A 171 -7.94 -6.65 -15.42
CA GLN A 171 -7.01 -5.52 -15.41
C GLN A 171 -5.60 -6.07 -15.27
N LYS A 172 -4.77 -5.87 -16.29
CA LYS A 172 -3.35 -6.26 -16.25
C LYS A 172 -2.51 -5.16 -15.62
N TYR A 173 -1.50 -5.56 -14.86
CA TYR A 173 -0.40 -4.71 -14.43
C TYR A 173 0.80 -5.02 -15.31
N LEU A 174 1.61 -4.01 -15.59
CA LEU A 174 2.76 -4.14 -16.46
C LEU A 174 4.02 -3.95 -15.63
N LYS A 175 4.91 -4.92 -15.79
CA LYS A 175 6.28 -4.85 -15.33
C LYS A 175 7.16 -4.93 -16.56
N TYR A 176 7.96 -3.89 -16.81
CA TYR A 176 8.84 -3.82 -17.97
C TYR A 176 10.28 -3.60 -17.52
N TYR A 177 11.20 -4.35 -18.11
CA TYR A 177 12.62 -4.35 -17.79
C TYR A 177 13.39 -3.73 -18.96
N ASP A 178 14.18 -2.71 -18.68
CA ASP A 178 15.10 -2.10 -19.64
C ASP A 178 16.45 -1.87 -18.98
N LYS A 179 17.40 -2.79 -19.23
CA LYS A 179 18.74 -2.80 -18.64
C LYS A 179 18.68 -2.67 -17.10
N ASP A 180 19.17 -1.56 -16.57
CA ASP A 180 19.24 -1.26 -15.14
C ASP A 180 17.97 -0.52 -14.64
N THR A 181 16.88 -0.55 -15.40
CA THR A 181 15.64 0.16 -15.10
C THR A 181 14.45 -0.79 -15.11
N VAL A 182 13.59 -0.68 -14.11
CA VAL A 182 12.34 -1.45 -14.03
C VAL A 182 11.15 -0.51 -13.90
N TYR A 183 10.16 -0.70 -14.76
CA TYR A 183 8.94 0.10 -14.81
C TYR A 183 7.79 -0.72 -14.23
N LEU A 184 7.17 -0.20 -13.18
CA LEU A 184 5.94 -0.72 -12.60
C LEU A 184 4.78 0.19 -13.00
N ILE A 185 3.89 -0.31 -13.85
CA ILE A 185 2.73 0.43 -14.34
C ILE A 185 1.46 -0.28 -13.91
N LYS A 186 0.68 0.38 -13.06
CA LYS A 186 -0.60 -0.10 -12.51
C LYS A 186 -1.68 0.98 -12.68
N PRO A 187 -2.98 0.64 -12.56
CA PRO A 187 -4.03 1.66 -12.61
C PRO A 187 -3.83 2.73 -11.54
N ASN A 188 -4.25 3.96 -11.83
CA ASN A 188 -4.21 5.06 -10.86
C ASN A 188 -5.34 4.94 -9.83
N GLN A 189 -5.27 3.91 -9.00
CA GLN A 189 -6.24 3.61 -7.94
C GLN A 189 -5.49 3.19 -6.68
N LYS A 190 -5.84 3.76 -5.53
CA LYS A 190 -5.11 3.59 -4.26
C LYS A 190 -4.80 2.14 -3.90
N ARG A 191 -5.75 1.22 -4.14
CA ARG A 191 -5.61 -0.21 -3.82
C ARG A 191 -4.44 -0.91 -4.54
N PHE A 192 -3.87 -0.32 -5.58
CA PHE A 192 -2.73 -0.87 -6.31
C PHE A 192 -1.38 -0.29 -5.86
N TRP A 193 -1.40 0.72 -5.00
CA TRP A 193 -0.23 1.50 -4.57
C TRP A 193 -0.14 1.56 -3.04
N THR A 194 -0.49 0.47 -2.37
CA THR A 194 -0.44 0.34 -0.91
C THR A 194 0.92 -0.17 -0.43
N ARG A 195 1.20 -0.11 0.88
CA ARG A 195 2.44 -0.64 1.46
C ARG A 195 2.57 -2.15 1.23
N THR A 196 1.48 -2.89 1.43
CA THR A 196 1.44 -4.35 1.18
C THR A 196 1.68 -4.65 -0.30
N GLN A 197 1.11 -3.87 -1.22
CA GLN A 197 1.37 -4.04 -2.66
C GLN A 197 2.84 -3.76 -3.02
N ALA A 198 3.50 -2.82 -2.34
CA ALA A 198 4.93 -2.57 -2.53
C ALA A 198 5.78 -3.75 -2.06
N MET A 199 5.43 -4.39 -0.95
CA MET A 199 6.13 -5.58 -0.42
C MET A 199 5.99 -6.79 -1.35
N GLU A 200 4.80 -7.01 -1.90
CA GLU A 200 4.54 -8.06 -2.90
C GLU A 200 5.32 -7.81 -4.19
N ASP A 201 5.31 -6.57 -4.69
CA ASP A 201 6.09 -6.19 -5.87
C ASP A 201 7.60 -6.35 -5.63
N ALA A 202 8.11 -5.96 -4.46
CA ALA A 202 9.50 -6.15 -4.07
C ALA A 202 9.87 -7.63 -4.09
N SER A 203 9.06 -8.48 -3.46
CA SER A 203 9.27 -9.94 -3.42
C SER A 203 9.27 -10.55 -4.82
N SER A 204 8.33 -10.13 -5.67
CA SER A 204 8.27 -10.57 -7.07
C SER A 204 9.50 -10.10 -7.87
N LEU A 205 9.95 -8.86 -7.68
CA LEU A 205 11.15 -8.32 -8.35
C LEU A 205 12.42 -9.02 -7.90
N ILE A 206 12.56 -9.29 -6.60
CA ILE A 206 13.71 -10.04 -6.06
C ILE A 206 13.76 -11.44 -6.68
N ALA A 207 12.62 -12.13 -6.78
CA ALA A 207 12.55 -13.43 -7.45
C ALA A 207 12.96 -13.35 -8.93
N ASP A 208 12.52 -12.30 -9.64
CA ASP A 208 12.90 -12.06 -11.03
C ASP A 208 14.42 -11.81 -11.16
N ILE A 209 15.02 -10.99 -10.28
CA ILE A 209 16.46 -10.72 -10.24
C ILE A 209 17.26 -12.02 -10.02
N ILE A 210 16.84 -12.86 -9.07
CA ILE A 210 17.49 -14.14 -8.77
C ILE A 210 17.44 -15.06 -10.00
N ASN A 211 16.33 -15.06 -10.75
CA ASN A 211 16.17 -15.90 -11.93
C ASN A 211 16.93 -15.37 -13.14
N MET A 212 17.09 -14.05 -13.30
CA MET A 212 17.88 -13.44 -14.37
C MET A 212 19.39 -13.53 -14.13
N ALA A 213 19.82 -13.70 -12.87
CA ALA A 213 21.23 -13.90 -12.52
C ALA A 213 21.73 -15.34 -12.75
N LYS A 214 20.84 -16.27 -13.11
CA LYS A 214 21.18 -17.65 -13.51
C LYS A 214 21.43 -17.73 -15.01
#